data_AF-A0A2V5YW85-F1
#
_entry.id   AF-A0A2V5YW85-F1
#
_cell.length_a   1.000
_cell.length_b   1.000
_cell.length_c   1.000
_cell.angle_alpha   90.00
_cell.angle_beta   90.00
_cell.angle_gamma   90.00
#
_symmetry.space_group_name_H-M   'P 1'
#
loop_
_entity.id
_entity.type
_entity.pdbx_description
1 polymer ?
#
loop_
_entity_poly.entity_id
_entity_poly.type
_entity_poly.pdbx_seq_one_letter_code
_entity_poly.pdbx_strand_id
1 'polypeptide(L)'
;MKSLSHSGNILTKHSISTALIALFLCSASLSHASDQSGFQVNPSDQAGDVIVHGKLGGLIFGFEVDPDGTEGLLCEALSHPDGTWSARVETFSQATGRIIRVLGGSESQDDLIALGVAGSVGLIEHEKVRGLFNIKRTFSTINPLAGNMINGDWTPPINSKQIVNQVKPALDGTPNVAVYALSVSTSVNPVVFSSNLADNTFGPVIDITDPDFTQEAPPVIVFDPIGNQAILGHDKPSPFILPPLIAFVDLTTGSFVKKTGLGLGVINGIAVDSEDGILCTDTSFDSAVQFYTLSDFTGISVFLPGHDPQTSTASGGDIEFDPINKLFLVAQAFSDGQLNNGSSIHVFDLTGNLVESIDGLNFQGGDNVFPVHITLNPSHRIGFVNGPDLTTAIQSFRY
;
A
#
# COMPACT_ATOMS: atom_id res chain seq x y z
N MET A 1 15.47 -57.25 18.45
CA MET A 1 16.86 -57.74 18.60
C MET A 1 16.99 -58.96 17.68
N LYS A 2 17.87 -58.93 16.67
CA LYS A 2 17.96 -59.89 15.53
C LYS A 2 16.74 -59.91 14.58
N SER A 3 16.82 -60.28 13.29
CA SER A 3 17.77 -59.97 12.17
C SER A 3 17.40 -60.76 10.89
N LEU A 4 18.01 -60.40 9.72
CA LEU A 4 18.04 -61.14 8.42
C LEU A 4 16.76 -60.97 7.56
N SER A 5 16.77 -60.97 6.21
CA SER A 5 17.79 -61.01 5.12
C SER A 5 17.07 -60.71 3.77
N HIS A 6 17.64 -60.40 2.57
CA HIS A 6 18.94 -60.00 1.96
C HIS A 6 18.57 -59.27 0.61
N SER A 7 19.42 -58.66 -0.23
CA SER A 7 20.90 -58.58 -0.40
C SER A 7 21.33 -57.09 -0.53
N GLY A 8 22.23 -56.52 -1.37
CA GLY A 8 23.14 -56.95 -2.47
C GLY A 8 22.68 -56.53 -3.89
N ASN A 9 23.54 -56.11 -4.84
CA ASN A 9 25.02 -55.94 -4.84
C ASN A 9 25.52 -55.05 -6.02
N ILE A 10 26.83 -54.71 -6.09
CA ILE A 10 27.61 -54.13 -7.23
C ILE A 10 27.36 -52.61 -7.51
N LEU A 11 28.31 -51.67 -7.40
CA LEU A 11 29.53 -51.32 -8.21
C LEU A 11 29.20 -50.76 -9.63
N THR A 12 29.85 -49.74 -10.22
CA THR A 12 31.09 -48.98 -9.90
C THR A 12 31.05 -47.54 -10.47
N LYS A 13 31.99 -46.66 -10.07
CA LYS A 13 32.17 -45.29 -10.62
C LYS A 13 32.76 -45.28 -12.04
N HIS A 14 32.45 -44.24 -12.83
CA HIS A 14 33.45 -43.32 -13.43
C HIS A 14 32.79 -41.99 -13.90
N SER A 15 33.60 -40.96 -14.14
CA SER A 15 33.16 -39.54 -14.28
C SER A 15 33.17 -39.01 -15.71
N ILE A 16 32.36 -37.99 -15.97
CA ILE A 16 32.54 -36.79 -16.86
C ILE A 16 31.33 -35.89 -16.51
N SER A 17 31.46 -34.68 -15.95
CA SER A 17 32.14 -33.45 -16.43
C SER A 17 31.49 -32.77 -17.63
N THR A 18 30.38 -32.07 -17.38
CA THR A 18 29.97 -30.90 -18.17
C THR A 18 29.35 -29.85 -17.24
N ALA A 19 30.14 -28.84 -16.86
CA ALA A 19 29.62 -27.68 -16.16
C ALA A 19 29.02 -26.70 -17.19
N LEU A 20 27.70 -26.54 -17.20
CA LEU A 20 27.13 -25.30 -17.73
C LEU A 20 27.32 -24.22 -16.67
N ILE A 21 28.39 -23.42 -16.85
CA ILE A 21 28.43 -22.08 -16.27
C ILE A 21 27.34 -21.30 -17.00
N ALA A 22 26.16 -21.19 -16.37
CA ALA A 22 25.14 -20.26 -16.80
C ALA A 22 25.71 -18.85 -16.65
N LEU A 23 26.14 -18.26 -17.76
CA LEU A 23 26.73 -16.94 -17.79
C LEU A 23 25.62 -15.91 -17.53
N PHE A 24 25.34 -15.65 -16.25
CA PHE A 24 24.56 -14.51 -15.83
C PHE A 24 25.29 -13.25 -16.31
N LEU A 25 24.83 -12.72 -17.45
CA LEU A 25 25.05 -11.33 -17.80
C LEU A 25 24.25 -10.51 -16.79
N CYS A 26 24.89 -10.19 -15.67
CA CYS A 26 24.38 -9.18 -14.76
C CYS A 26 24.24 -7.88 -15.56
N SER A 27 23.01 -7.50 -15.88
CA SER A 27 22.66 -6.09 -15.98
C SER A 27 23.16 -5.44 -14.69
N ALA A 28 24.20 -4.63 -14.79
CA ALA A 28 24.83 -4.03 -13.63
C ALA A 28 23.97 -2.86 -13.13
N SER A 29 22.85 -3.20 -12.50
CA SER A 29 22.07 -2.26 -11.71
C SER A 29 23.02 -1.60 -10.71
N LEU A 30 23.14 -0.28 -10.78
CA LEU A 30 24.01 0.47 -9.90
C LEU A 30 23.33 0.63 -8.54
N SER A 31 23.38 -0.45 -7.74
CA SER A 31 23.05 -0.41 -6.33
C SER A 31 24.04 0.51 -5.61
N HIS A 32 23.59 1.72 -5.29
CA HIS A 32 24.33 2.65 -4.47
C HIS A 32 23.92 2.44 -3.01
N ALA A 33 24.90 2.42 -2.10
CA ALA A 33 24.61 2.80 -0.74
C ALA A 33 24.26 4.30 -0.74
N SER A 34 23.20 4.69 -0.05
CA SER A 34 22.84 6.11 0.11
C SER A 34 24.00 6.86 0.77
N ASP A 35 24.37 8.04 0.24
CA ASP A 35 25.53 8.78 0.74
C ASP A 35 25.19 9.53 2.04
N GLN A 36 25.21 8.78 3.14
CA GLN A 36 24.99 9.29 4.49
C GLN A 36 26.00 10.36 4.92
N SER A 37 27.07 10.64 4.16
CA SER A 37 28.07 11.65 4.53
C SER A 37 27.57 13.09 4.43
N GLY A 38 26.46 13.33 3.71
CA GLY A 38 25.76 14.61 3.66
C GLY A 38 24.53 14.74 4.58
N PHE A 39 24.08 13.65 5.21
CA PHE A 39 22.82 13.58 5.94
C PHE A 39 22.84 14.43 7.22
N GLN A 40 21.88 15.35 7.35
CA GLN A 40 21.64 16.11 8.58
C GLN A 40 20.17 15.94 9.00
N VAL A 41 19.93 15.33 10.16
CA VAL A 41 18.59 15.29 10.77
C VAL A 41 18.11 16.73 11.00
N ASN A 42 17.05 17.12 10.30
CA ASN A 42 16.41 18.41 10.48
C ASN A 42 15.43 18.34 11.69
N PRO A 43 15.58 19.17 12.74
CA PRO A 43 14.86 18.98 14.01
C PRO A 43 13.34 19.22 14.00
N SER A 44 12.70 19.49 12.85
CA SER A 44 11.24 19.48 12.72
C SER A 44 10.66 18.09 12.44
N ASP A 45 11.51 17.14 12.06
CA ASP A 45 11.10 15.94 11.32
C ASP A 45 11.12 14.76 12.29
N GLN A 46 9.94 14.37 12.74
CA GLN A 46 9.77 13.49 13.88
C GLN A 46 8.36 12.89 13.91
N ALA A 47 8.20 11.81 14.69
CA ALA A 47 6.91 11.39 15.21
C ALA A 47 6.15 12.59 15.79
N GLY A 48 4.90 12.78 15.37
CA GLY A 48 4.10 13.94 15.72
C GLY A 48 3.26 13.73 16.98
N ASP A 49 3.04 14.83 17.72
CA ASP A 49 2.29 14.84 18.99
C ASP A 49 0.78 14.58 18.83
N VAL A 50 0.24 14.61 17.60
CA VAL A 50 -1.17 14.35 17.35
C VAL A 50 -1.41 12.85 17.19
N ILE A 51 -2.13 12.28 18.15
CA ILE A 51 -2.69 10.93 18.08
C ILE A 51 -4.20 11.03 17.89
N VAL A 52 -4.73 10.30 16.90
CA VAL A 52 -6.16 10.15 16.63
C VAL A 52 -6.64 8.86 17.31
N HIS A 53 -7.75 8.93 18.02
CA HIS A 53 -8.50 7.75 18.46
C HIS A 53 -9.96 7.89 18.05
N GLY A 54 -10.56 6.79 17.59
CA GLY A 54 -11.99 6.70 17.33
C GLY A 54 -12.84 6.88 18.60
N LYS A 55 -14.13 7.16 18.43
CA LYS A 55 -15.05 7.51 19.52
C LYS A 55 -15.43 6.34 20.42
N LEU A 56 -15.37 5.11 19.91
CA LEU A 56 -15.48 3.86 20.66
C LEU A 56 -14.12 3.46 21.25
N GLY A 57 -13.02 3.84 20.59
CA GLY A 57 -11.69 3.27 20.86
C GLY A 57 -11.57 1.85 20.33
N GLY A 58 -12.22 1.59 19.19
CA GLY A 58 -12.24 0.28 18.54
C GLY A 58 -11.02 0.01 17.68
N LEU A 59 -11.03 -1.14 17.00
CA LEU A 59 -10.11 -1.42 15.90
C LEU A 59 -10.46 -0.47 14.74
N ILE A 60 -9.46 0.17 14.15
CA ILE A 60 -9.64 1.10 13.02
C ILE A 60 -9.70 0.30 11.71
N PHE A 61 -10.70 0.60 10.89
CA PHE A 61 -10.98 -0.05 9.60
C PHE A 61 -10.76 0.94 8.45
N GLY A 62 -9.49 1.20 8.16
CA GLY A 62 -9.06 2.23 7.22
C GLY A 62 -9.18 3.65 7.77
N PHE A 63 -8.29 4.51 7.32
CA PHE A 63 -8.24 5.93 7.63
C PHE A 63 -7.52 6.68 6.50
N GLU A 64 -7.90 7.93 6.28
CA GLU A 64 -7.37 8.78 5.21
C GLU A 64 -7.42 10.26 5.63
N VAL A 65 -6.66 11.14 4.96
CA VAL A 65 -6.73 12.59 5.17
C VAL A 65 -7.06 13.36 3.88
N ASP A 66 -7.71 14.51 4.03
CA ASP A 66 -7.80 15.49 2.94
C ASP A 66 -6.40 16.13 2.73
N PRO A 67 -5.76 15.95 1.56
CA PRO A 67 -4.38 16.36 1.32
C PRO A 67 -4.20 17.89 1.21
N ASP A 68 -5.27 18.62 0.90
CA ASP A 68 -5.33 20.08 0.83
C ASP A 68 -6.08 20.69 2.04
N GLY A 69 -6.82 19.87 2.78
CA GLY A 69 -7.70 20.26 3.86
C GLY A 69 -7.06 20.27 5.26
N THR A 70 -7.92 20.18 6.28
CA THR A 70 -7.52 20.14 7.70
C THR A 70 -8.20 18.99 8.48
N GLU A 71 -8.89 18.10 7.77
CA GLU A 71 -9.71 17.01 8.31
C GLU A 71 -9.31 15.67 7.70
N GLY A 72 -9.61 14.59 8.41
CA GLY A 72 -9.47 13.22 7.92
C GLY A 72 -10.70 12.37 8.21
N LEU A 73 -10.75 11.22 7.56
CA LEU A 73 -11.81 10.22 7.63
C LEU A 73 -11.23 8.96 8.30
N LEU A 74 -11.99 8.33 9.20
CA LEU A 74 -11.71 6.97 9.64
C LEU A 74 -13.01 6.17 9.81
N CYS A 75 -12.90 4.84 9.75
CA CYS A 75 -13.91 3.96 10.32
C CYS A 75 -13.31 3.17 11.49
N GLU A 76 -14.15 2.75 12.44
CA GLU A 76 -13.74 1.89 13.55
C GLU A 76 -14.84 0.88 13.91
N ALA A 77 -14.49 -0.22 14.56
CA ALA A 77 -15.46 -1.10 15.22
C ALA A 77 -14.95 -1.67 16.54
N LEU A 78 -15.86 -1.81 17.51
CA LEU A 78 -15.63 -2.35 18.84
C LEU A 78 -16.58 -3.53 19.09
N SER A 79 -16.02 -4.65 19.55
CA SER A 79 -16.79 -5.81 20.01
C SER A 79 -17.12 -5.69 21.49
N HIS A 80 -18.35 -6.02 21.88
CA HIS A 80 -18.83 -5.91 23.26
C HIS A 80 -18.87 -7.27 23.98
N PRO A 81 -18.74 -7.30 25.33
CA PRO A 81 -18.76 -8.55 26.10
C PRO A 81 -20.06 -9.38 26.03
N ASP A 82 -21.15 -8.82 25.48
CA ASP A 82 -22.41 -9.53 25.23
C ASP A 82 -22.49 -10.15 23.81
N GLY A 83 -21.45 -9.98 22.99
CA GLY A 83 -21.37 -10.45 21.61
C GLY A 83 -21.95 -9.48 20.58
N THR A 84 -22.44 -8.30 20.99
CA THR A 84 -22.80 -7.22 20.07
C THR A 84 -21.56 -6.48 19.55
N TRP A 85 -21.74 -5.66 18.51
CA TRP A 85 -20.69 -4.92 17.83
C TRP A 85 -21.19 -3.52 17.55
N SER A 86 -20.38 -2.50 17.82
CA SER A 86 -20.63 -1.13 17.36
C SER A 86 -19.58 -0.75 16.33
N ALA A 87 -19.98 -0.21 15.19
CA ALA A 87 -19.08 0.31 14.16
C ALA A 87 -19.43 1.77 13.83
N ARG A 88 -18.44 2.59 13.44
CA ARG A 88 -18.60 4.05 13.18
C ARG A 88 -17.91 4.48 11.90
N VAL A 89 -18.45 5.55 11.30
CA VAL A 89 -17.79 6.40 10.31
C VAL A 89 -17.55 7.76 10.96
N GLU A 90 -16.33 8.25 10.96
CA GLU A 90 -15.94 9.44 11.72
C GLU A 90 -15.07 10.42 10.92
N THR A 91 -15.23 11.70 11.23
CA THR A 91 -14.36 12.79 10.76
C THR A 91 -13.52 13.31 11.91
N PHE A 92 -12.22 13.55 11.70
CA PHE A 92 -11.27 14.01 12.71
C PHE A 92 -10.46 15.22 12.23
N SER A 93 -10.01 16.04 13.17
CA SER A 93 -9.17 17.22 12.87
C SER A 93 -7.70 16.80 12.82
N GLN A 94 -7.04 16.97 11.66
CA GLN A 94 -5.62 16.65 11.48
C GLN A 94 -4.74 17.42 12.49
N ALA A 95 -5.09 18.69 12.76
CA ALA A 95 -4.33 19.55 13.66
C ALA A 95 -4.48 19.22 15.16
N THR A 96 -5.40 18.33 15.57
CA THR A 96 -5.67 18.04 16.99
C THR A 96 -5.99 16.59 17.35
N GLY A 97 -6.18 15.71 16.37
CA GLY A 97 -6.51 14.29 16.58
C GLY A 97 -7.93 14.05 17.09
N ARG A 98 -8.71 15.12 17.27
CA ARG A 98 -10.06 15.06 17.84
C ARG A 98 -11.07 14.71 16.78
N ILE A 99 -11.91 13.71 17.06
CA ILE A 99 -13.16 13.49 16.33
C ILE A 99 -13.99 14.77 16.33
N ILE A 100 -14.29 15.26 15.13
CA ILE A 100 -15.19 16.38 14.86
C ILE A 100 -16.63 15.87 14.88
N ARG A 101 -16.93 14.79 14.15
CA ARG A 101 -18.28 14.24 14.04
C ARG A 101 -18.33 12.75 13.70
N VAL A 102 -19.19 12.02 14.43
CA VAL A 102 -19.71 10.70 14.02
C VAL A 102 -20.72 10.93 12.89
N LEU A 103 -20.45 10.39 11.70
CA LEU A 103 -21.30 10.58 10.50
C LEU A 103 -22.33 9.46 10.34
N GLY A 104 -21.96 8.25 10.72
CA GLY A 104 -22.78 7.05 10.60
C GLY A 104 -22.23 5.92 11.47
N GLY A 105 -22.90 4.77 11.43
CA GLY A 105 -22.49 3.60 12.18
C GLY A 105 -23.49 2.46 12.11
N SER A 106 -23.09 1.30 12.63
CA SER A 106 -23.95 0.13 12.79
C SER A 106 -23.84 -0.43 14.21
N GLU A 107 -24.83 -1.25 14.59
CA GLU A 107 -24.88 -2.02 15.85
C GLU A 107 -25.03 -3.53 15.55
N SER A 108 -24.47 -3.97 14.43
CA SER A 108 -24.39 -5.36 13.99
C SER A 108 -23.00 -5.66 13.43
N GLN A 109 -22.75 -6.92 13.09
CA GLN A 109 -21.57 -7.35 12.32
C GLN A 109 -21.71 -6.90 10.85
N ASP A 110 -21.69 -5.58 10.66
CA ASP A 110 -21.50 -4.90 9.40
C ASP A 110 -20.11 -4.28 9.41
N ASP A 111 -19.34 -4.44 8.34
CA ASP A 111 -18.04 -3.78 8.22
C ASP A 111 -18.23 -2.36 7.64
N LEU A 112 -17.46 -1.40 8.17
CA LEU A 112 -17.38 -0.03 7.69
C LEU A 112 -15.91 0.26 7.41
N ILE A 113 -15.58 0.66 6.18
CA ILE A 113 -14.21 0.85 5.73
C ILE A 113 -14.06 2.24 5.11
N ALA A 114 -13.10 3.04 5.58
CA ALA A 114 -12.66 4.21 4.84
C ALA A 114 -11.77 3.73 3.68
N LEU A 115 -12.20 3.95 2.43
CA LEU A 115 -11.56 3.38 1.23
C LEU A 115 -10.57 4.33 0.55
N GLY A 116 -10.66 5.63 0.80
CA GLY A 116 -9.88 6.65 0.11
C GLY A 116 -10.37 8.07 0.39
N VAL A 117 -9.49 9.06 0.27
CA VAL A 117 -9.86 10.48 0.14
C VAL A 117 -9.20 11.04 -1.12
N ALA A 118 -9.99 11.48 -2.11
CA ALA A 118 -9.49 12.00 -3.39
C ALA A 118 -9.80 13.50 -3.50
N GLY A 119 -8.76 14.33 -3.46
CA GLY A 119 -8.91 15.74 -3.09
C GLY A 119 -9.73 15.85 -1.80
N SER A 120 -10.70 16.76 -1.75
CA SER A 120 -11.64 16.84 -0.61
C SER A 120 -12.82 15.84 -0.66
N VAL A 121 -12.74 14.69 -1.33
CA VAL A 121 -13.85 13.70 -1.39
C VAL A 121 -13.51 12.41 -0.65
N GLY A 122 -14.12 12.19 0.51
CA GLY A 122 -13.99 10.95 1.28
C GLY A 122 -14.94 9.85 0.80
N LEU A 123 -14.44 8.62 0.69
CA LEU A 123 -15.17 7.42 0.26
C LEU A 123 -15.25 6.38 1.38
N ILE A 124 -16.45 5.84 1.59
CA ILE A 124 -16.74 4.84 2.63
C ILE A 124 -17.40 3.63 1.98
N GLU A 125 -16.94 2.42 2.29
CA GLU A 125 -17.72 1.19 2.08
C GLU A 125 -18.50 0.82 3.35
N HIS A 126 -19.75 0.41 3.16
CA HIS A 126 -20.56 -0.28 4.16
C HIS A 126 -20.93 -1.67 3.65
N GLU A 127 -20.34 -2.70 4.27
CA GLU A 127 -20.70 -4.09 4.04
C GLU A 127 -21.78 -4.53 5.04
N LYS A 128 -22.99 -4.78 4.53
CA LYS A 128 -24.09 -5.30 5.36
C LYS A 128 -24.34 -6.78 5.14
N VAL A 129 -24.04 -7.59 6.16
CA VAL A 129 -24.38 -9.02 6.20
C VAL A 129 -25.90 -9.17 6.34
N ARG A 130 -26.52 -9.88 5.39
CA ARG A 130 -27.98 -10.15 5.33
C ARG A 130 -28.32 -11.63 5.53
N GLY A 131 -27.32 -12.47 5.79
CA GLY A 131 -27.43 -13.91 5.95
C GLY A 131 -26.16 -14.61 5.47
N LEU A 132 -26.09 -15.93 5.65
CA LEU A 132 -24.94 -16.73 5.24
C LEU A 132 -24.68 -16.56 3.72
N PHE A 133 -23.50 -16.02 3.37
CA PHE A 133 -23.09 -15.64 2.01
C PHE A 133 -23.99 -14.63 1.28
N ASN A 134 -24.91 -13.95 1.97
CA ASN A 134 -25.74 -12.88 1.42
C ASN A 134 -25.24 -11.53 1.95
N ILE A 135 -24.32 -10.92 1.21
CA ILE A 135 -23.67 -9.66 1.54
C ILE A 135 -24.22 -8.58 0.61
N LYS A 136 -24.58 -7.41 1.16
CA LYS A 136 -24.84 -6.20 0.37
C LYS A 136 -23.84 -5.10 0.73
N ARG A 137 -22.98 -4.76 -0.23
CA ARG A 137 -22.09 -3.61 -0.16
C ARG A 137 -22.82 -2.34 -0.63
N THR A 138 -22.40 -1.20 -0.10
CA THR A 138 -22.86 0.14 -0.48
C THR A 138 -21.73 1.11 -0.28
N PHE A 139 -21.55 2.06 -1.20
CA PHE A 139 -20.49 3.05 -1.11
C PHE A 139 -21.10 4.44 -1.01
N SER A 140 -20.69 5.21 0.00
CA SER A 140 -21.21 6.55 0.24
C SER A 140 -20.06 7.55 0.35
N THR A 141 -20.32 8.79 -0.04
CA THR A 141 -19.32 9.84 -0.16
C THR A 141 -19.62 11.05 0.73
N ILE A 142 -18.54 11.74 1.10
CA ILE A 142 -18.54 13.02 1.80
C ILE A 142 -17.87 14.04 0.87
N ASN A 143 -18.64 14.95 0.27
CA ASN A 143 -18.14 15.92 -0.69
C ASN A 143 -18.63 17.36 -0.38
N PRO A 144 -17.75 18.29 0.05
CA PRO A 144 -16.38 18.08 0.48
C PRO A 144 -16.32 17.41 1.87
N LEU A 145 -15.18 16.83 2.25
CA LEU A 145 -14.94 16.20 3.55
C LEU A 145 -15.27 17.15 4.71
N ALA A 146 -14.81 18.40 4.61
CA ALA A 146 -15.11 19.51 5.52
C ALA A 146 -16.61 19.82 5.69
N GLY A 147 -17.49 19.30 4.82
CA GLY A 147 -18.94 19.30 5.03
C GLY A 147 -19.39 18.45 6.23
N ASN A 148 -18.52 17.58 6.75
CA ASN A 148 -18.74 16.73 7.92
C ASN A 148 -20.08 15.98 7.82
N MET A 149 -20.44 15.45 6.66
CA MET A 149 -21.76 14.84 6.42
C MET A 149 -21.75 13.96 5.16
N ILE A 150 -22.09 12.68 5.30
CA ILE A 150 -22.37 11.80 4.16
C ILE A 150 -23.51 12.42 3.34
N ASN A 151 -23.23 12.72 2.07
CA ASN A 151 -24.13 13.50 1.21
C ASN A 151 -24.23 13.00 -0.25
N GLY A 152 -23.49 11.94 -0.61
CA GLY A 152 -23.58 11.26 -1.90
C GLY A 152 -23.46 9.75 -1.77
N ASP A 153 -23.76 9.06 -2.88
CA ASP A 153 -23.53 7.63 -3.09
C ASP A 153 -22.61 7.44 -4.29
N TRP A 154 -21.68 6.49 -4.20
CA TRP A 154 -20.81 6.08 -5.30
C TRP A 154 -21.27 4.70 -5.83
N THR A 155 -21.38 4.56 -7.15
CA THR A 155 -21.98 3.36 -7.77
C THR A 155 -21.00 2.75 -8.79
N PRO A 156 -19.97 2.03 -8.32
CA PRO A 156 -18.92 1.50 -9.21
C PRO A 156 -19.51 0.53 -10.25
N PRO A 157 -18.97 0.52 -11.49
CA PRO A 157 -19.46 -0.29 -12.62
C PRO A 157 -19.14 -1.79 -12.50
N ILE A 158 -18.96 -2.28 -11.28
CA ILE A 158 -18.66 -3.68 -10.95
C ILE A 158 -19.94 -4.49 -10.74
N ASN A 159 -19.86 -5.81 -10.92
CA ASN A 159 -20.99 -6.72 -10.72
C ASN A 159 -20.92 -7.43 -9.35
N SER A 160 -21.99 -8.14 -8.95
CA SER A 160 -22.09 -8.78 -7.63
C SER A 160 -21.11 -9.96 -7.39
N LYS A 161 -20.20 -10.24 -8.32
CA LYS A 161 -19.07 -11.17 -8.16
C LYS A 161 -17.74 -10.44 -7.92
N GLN A 162 -17.76 -9.12 -7.80
CA GLN A 162 -16.59 -8.28 -7.61
C GLN A 162 -16.68 -7.53 -6.28
N ILE A 163 -15.53 -7.19 -5.71
CA ILE A 163 -15.37 -6.41 -4.47
C ILE A 163 -14.31 -5.35 -4.75
N VAL A 164 -14.55 -4.10 -4.35
CA VAL A 164 -13.53 -3.05 -4.37
C VAL A 164 -12.45 -3.43 -3.36
N ASN A 165 -11.20 -3.54 -3.79
CA ASN A 165 -10.10 -3.94 -2.92
C ASN A 165 -9.16 -2.77 -2.60
N GLN A 166 -8.88 -1.93 -3.59
CA GLN A 166 -8.09 -0.71 -3.45
C GLN A 166 -8.73 0.41 -4.26
N VAL A 167 -8.76 1.61 -3.69
CA VAL A 167 -9.04 2.87 -4.37
C VAL A 167 -7.85 3.76 -4.09
N LYS A 168 -7.12 4.17 -5.12
CA LYS A 168 -5.94 5.04 -4.97
C LYS A 168 -6.17 6.37 -5.69
N PRO A 169 -6.19 7.49 -4.97
CA PRO A 169 -6.20 8.82 -5.57
C PRO A 169 -4.83 9.14 -6.17
N ALA A 170 -4.76 10.28 -6.85
CA ALA A 170 -3.52 11.04 -6.91
C ALA A 170 -3.57 12.14 -5.84
N LEU A 171 -2.43 12.50 -5.26
CA LEU A 171 -2.32 13.61 -4.31
C LEU A 171 -2.24 14.98 -5.05
N ASP A 172 -2.91 15.09 -6.20
CA ASP A 172 -2.95 16.25 -7.10
C ASP A 172 -4.13 17.20 -6.83
N GLY A 173 -4.85 16.98 -5.73
CA GLY A 173 -6.04 17.71 -5.33
C GLY A 173 -7.31 17.36 -6.12
N THR A 174 -7.25 16.45 -7.08
CA THR A 174 -8.43 16.06 -7.89
C THR A 174 -9.22 14.91 -7.27
N PRO A 175 -10.54 14.82 -7.50
CA PRO A 175 -11.37 13.71 -7.02
C PRO A 175 -11.21 12.43 -7.88
N ASN A 176 -10.13 12.31 -8.65
CA ASN A 176 -9.89 11.20 -9.57
C ASN A 176 -9.12 10.07 -8.86
N VAL A 177 -9.50 8.82 -9.17
CA VAL A 177 -8.92 7.61 -8.59
C VAL A 177 -8.72 6.52 -9.63
N ALA A 178 -7.72 5.68 -9.43
CA ALA A 178 -7.73 4.31 -9.96
C ALA A 178 -8.41 3.37 -8.94
N VAL A 179 -9.17 2.41 -9.44
CA VAL A 179 -9.84 1.38 -8.61
C VAL A 179 -9.41 0.01 -9.08
N TYR A 180 -8.97 -0.83 -8.14
CA TYR A 180 -8.73 -2.26 -8.35
C TYR A 180 -9.79 -3.06 -7.60
N ALA A 181 -10.52 -3.93 -8.31
CA ALA A 181 -11.59 -4.74 -7.76
C ALA A 181 -11.36 -6.24 -8.02
N LEU A 182 -11.31 -7.03 -6.94
CA LEU A 182 -11.13 -8.48 -6.97
C LEU A 182 -12.37 -9.20 -7.47
N SER A 183 -12.21 -10.30 -8.21
CA SER A 183 -13.28 -11.27 -8.50
C SER A 183 -13.36 -12.32 -7.40
N VAL A 184 -14.51 -12.41 -6.73
CA VAL A 184 -14.88 -13.48 -5.78
C VAL A 184 -15.73 -14.57 -6.43
N SER A 185 -15.44 -14.87 -7.70
CA SER A 185 -16.02 -16.01 -8.42
C SER A 185 -14.99 -17.08 -8.71
N THR A 186 -15.43 -18.21 -9.26
CA THR A 186 -14.56 -19.33 -9.67
C THR A 186 -13.62 -19.00 -10.86
N SER A 187 -13.59 -17.74 -11.31
CA SER A 187 -12.60 -17.20 -12.25
C SER A 187 -12.05 -15.93 -11.63
N VAL A 188 -10.78 -15.94 -11.24
CA VAL A 188 -10.10 -14.79 -10.63
C VAL A 188 -9.68 -13.82 -11.73
N ASN A 189 -10.64 -13.08 -12.26
CA ASN A 189 -10.43 -11.99 -13.20
C ASN A 189 -10.70 -10.67 -12.45
N PRO A 190 -9.68 -10.07 -11.80
CA PRO A 190 -9.84 -8.75 -11.21
C PRO A 190 -10.00 -7.70 -12.33
N VAL A 191 -10.62 -6.58 -11.99
CA VAL A 191 -10.83 -5.46 -12.93
C VAL A 191 -10.23 -4.18 -12.41
N VAL A 192 -9.80 -3.33 -13.35
CA VAL A 192 -9.30 -1.99 -13.08
C VAL A 192 -10.10 -0.96 -13.88
N PHE A 193 -10.37 0.20 -13.29
CA PHE A 193 -11.02 1.34 -13.94
C PHE A 193 -10.62 2.65 -13.25
N SER A 194 -10.70 3.78 -13.97
CA SER A 194 -10.66 5.10 -13.35
C SER A 194 -12.06 5.55 -12.92
N SER A 195 -12.13 6.39 -11.89
CA SER A 195 -13.37 7.06 -11.47
C SER A 195 -13.10 8.48 -11.01
N ASN A 196 -14.10 9.35 -11.12
CA ASN A 196 -14.17 10.61 -10.39
C ASN A 196 -15.23 10.45 -9.30
N LEU A 197 -14.81 10.56 -8.03
CA LEU A 197 -15.64 10.34 -6.85
C LEU A 197 -16.64 11.48 -6.59
N ALA A 198 -16.35 12.70 -7.05
CA ALA A 198 -17.23 13.86 -6.90
C ALA A 198 -18.45 13.76 -7.83
N ASP A 199 -18.20 13.40 -9.09
CA ASP A 199 -19.21 13.36 -10.16
C ASP A 199 -19.86 11.96 -10.34
N ASN A 200 -19.37 10.94 -9.62
CA ASN A 200 -19.79 9.54 -9.76
C ASN A 200 -19.71 9.04 -11.22
N THR A 201 -18.58 9.33 -11.87
CA THR A 201 -18.30 8.94 -13.27
C THR A 201 -17.13 7.95 -13.35
N PHE A 202 -17.02 7.24 -14.48
CA PHE A 202 -16.17 6.06 -14.63
C PHE A 202 -15.56 5.98 -16.03
N GLY A 203 -14.31 5.50 -16.09
CA GLY A 203 -13.69 5.01 -17.32
C GLY A 203 -14.20 3.60 -17.72
N PRO A 204 -13.67 3.03 -18.80
CA PRO A 204 -13.84 1.61 -19.13
C PRO A 204 -13.44 0.69 -17.97
N VAL A 205 -14.18 -0.42 -17.82
CA VAL A 205 -13.80 -1.52 -16.94
C VAL A 205 -12.90 -2.48 -17.71
N ILE A 206 -11.68 -2.68 -17.23
CA ILE A 206 -10.62 -3.43 -17.89
C ILE A 206 -10.38 -4.74 -17.12
N ASP A 207 -10.61 -5.88 -17.78
CA ASP A 207 -10.29 -7.21 -17.23
C ASP A 207 -8.77 -7.42 -17.19
N ILE A 208 -8.23 -7.69 -16.00
CA ILE A 208 -6.84 -8.16 -15.86
C ILE A 208 -6.83 -9.67 -16.11
N THR A 209 -6.06 -10.09 -17.11
CA THR A 209 -6.02 -11.49 -17.60
C THR A 209 -4.61 -12.07 -17.70
N ASP A 210 -3.59 -11.30 -17.31
CA ASP A 210 -2.22 -11.79 -17.22
C ASP A 210 -2.07 -12.66 -15.95
N PRO A 211 -1.68 -13.94 -16.06
CA PRO A 211 -1.72 -14.88 -14.94
C PRO A 211 -0.80 -14.51 -13.78
N ASP A 212 0.22 -13.66 -14.02
CA ASP A 212 1.09 -13.18 -12.94
C ASP A 212 0.37 -12.14 -12.05
N PHE A 213 -0.75 -11.56 -12.51
CA PHE A 213 -1.56 -10.55 -11.81
C PHE A 213 -3.00 -11.03 -11.50
N THR A 214 -3.27 -12.34 -11.62
CA THR A 214 -4.53 -12.98 -11.22
C THR A 214 -4.33 -13.99 -10.09
N GLN A 215 -3.44 -13.67 -9.15
CA GLN A 215 -3.13 -14.52 -7.99
C GLN A 215 -4.19 -14.40 -6.88
N GLU A 216 -4.05 -15.19 -5.80
CA GLU A 216 -4.91 -15.09 -4.62
C GLU A 216 -4.64 -13.80 -3.81
N ALA A 217 -3.39 -13.34 -3.79
CA ALA A 217 -3.04 -12.02 -3.26
C ALA A 217 -3.25 -10.93 -4.34
N PRO A 218 -3.82 -9.76 -4.01
CA PRO A 218 -3.85 -8.64 -4.92
C PRO A 218 -2.44 -8.04 -5.13
N PRO A 219 -2.17 -7.43 -6.30
CA PRO A 219 -1.07 -6.48 -6.44
C PRO A 219 -1.36 -5.23 -5.61
N VAL A 220 -0.32 -4.50 -5.22
CA VAL A 220 -0.46 -3.11 -4.77
C VAL A 220 -0.58 -2.19 -5.98
N ILE A 221 -1.35 -1.11 -5.87
CA ILE A 221 -1.64 -0.22 -7.01
C ILE A 221 -1.31 1.25 -6.71
N VAL A 222 -1.06 2.02 -7.76
CA VAL A 222 -1.07 3.50 -7.74
C VAL A 222 -1.70 4.05 -9.03
N PHE A 223 -2.23 5.27 -8.96
CA PHE A 223 -2.80 6.00 -10.09
C PHE A 223 -1.79 7.01 -10.66
N ASP A 224 -1.53 6.94 -11.96
CA ASP A 224 -0.87 7.99 -12.75
C ASP A 224 -1.94 8.81 -13.48
N PRO A 225 -2.33 10.01 -12.98
CA PRO A 225 -3.33 10.86 -13.62
C PRO A 225 -2.88 11.47 -14.96
N ILE A 226 -1.58 11.64 -15.22
CA ILE A 226 -1.08 12.30 -16.44
C ILE A 226 -1.02 11.30 -17.60
N GLY A 227 -0.56 10.08 -17.36
CA GLY A 227 -0.69 8.97 -18.32
C GLY A 227 -2.10 8.36 -18.39
N ASN A 228 -2.98 8.68 -17.43
CA ASN A 228 -4.24 7.99 -17.15
C ASN A 228 -4.04 6.47 -17.05
N GLN A 229 -3.12 6.06 -16.18
CA GLN A 229 -2.74 4.65 -15.99
C GLN A 229 -2.96 4.20 -14.54
N ALA A 230 -3.33 2.94 -14.35
CA ALA A 230 -3.05 2.26 -13.09
C ALA A 230 -1.74 1.50 -13.24
N ILE A 231 -0.86 1.63 -12.25
CA ILE A 231 0.40 0.90 -12.18
C ILE A 231 0.26 -0.13 -11.06
N LEU A 232 0.46 -1.41 -11.40
CA LEU A 232 0.29 -2.54 -10.49
C LEU A 232 1.68 -3.11 -10.13
N GLY A 233 2.04 -3.14 -8.85
CA GLY A 233 3.24 -3.79 -8.33
C GLY A 233 2.90 -5.13 -7.68
N HIS A 234 3.66 -6.18 -8.00
CA HIS A 234 3.42 -7.51 -7.45
C HIS A 234 4.70 -8.36 -7.40
N ASP A 235 4.67 -9.47 -6.67
CA ASP A 235 5.74 -10.47 -6.73
C ASP A 235 5.73 -11.20 -8.08
N LYS A 236 6.76 -12.03 -8.28
CA LYS A 236 6.81 -12.95 -9.41
C LYS A 236 6.49 -14.37 -8.95
N PRO A 237 5.37 -14.99 -9.36
CA PRO A 237 4.97 -16.32 -8.90
C PRO A 237 6.06 -17.37 -9.12
N SER A 238 6.73 -17.77 -8.04
CA SER A 238 7.92 -18.62 -8.12
C SER A 238 8.27 -19.27 -6.78
N PRO A 239 8.84 -20.49 -6.77
CA PRO A 239 9.45 -21.08 -5.58
C PRO A 239 10.84 -20.49 -5.25
N PHE A 240 11.25 -19.41 -5.93
CA PHE A 240 12.52 -18.72 -5.73
C PHE A 240 12.29 -17.22 -5.55
N ILE A 241 13.13 -16.58 -4.75
CA ILE A 241 13.17 -15.10 -4.70
C ILE A 241 13.68 -14.61 -6.05
N LEU A 242 12.85 -13.83 -6.74
CA LEU A 242 13.13 -13.24 -8.05
C LEU A 242 12.80 -11.74 -8.01
N PRO A 243 13.28 -10.94 -8.98
CA PRO A 243 12.81 -9.57 -9.13
C PRO A 243 11.29 -9.53 -9.41
N PRO A 244 10.59 -8.52 -8.88
CA PRO A 244 9.14 -8.39 -8.95
C PRO A 244 8.63 -8.10 -10.37
N LEU A 245 7.31 -7.98 -10.50
CA LEU A 245 6.64 -7.60 -11.73
C LEU A 245 5.91 -6.27 -11.54
N ILE A 246 6.03 -5.40 -12.54
CA ILE A 246 5.30 -4.12 -12.59
C ILE A 246 4.49 -4.10 -13.89
N ALA A 247 3.19 -3.85 -13.80
CA ALA A 247 2.29 -3.76 -14.93
C ALA A 247 1.68 -2.37 -15.07
N PHE A 248 1.65 -1.86 -16.29
CA PHE A 248 1.06 -0.59 -16.67
C PHE A 248 -0.26 -0.84 -17.39
N VAL A 249 -1.35 -0.26 -16.89
CA VAL A 249 -2.71 -0.44 -17.42
C VAL A 249 -3.26 0.91 -17.87
N ASP A 250 -3.34 1.13 -19.18
CA ASP A 250 -3.96 2.32 -19.78
C ASP A 250 -5.47 2.30 -19.51
N LEU A 251 -5.95 3.24 -18.68
CA LEU A 251 -7.35 3.32 -18.25
C LEU A 251 -8.28 3.91 -19.31
N THR A 252 -7.77 4.18 -20.52
CA THR A 252 -8.53 4.61 -21.70
C THR A 252 -8.68 3.47 -22.71
N THR A 253 -7.62 2.70 -22.94
CA THR A 253 -7.57 1.68 -24.03
C THR A 253 -7.60 0.23 -23.54
N GLY A 254 -7.33 -0.02 -22.26
CA GLY A 254 -7.12 -1.37 -21.73
C GLY A 254 -5.80 -2.01 -22.14
N SER A 255 -4.84 -1.23 -22.65
CA SER A 255 -3.50 -1.72 -22.97
C SER A 255 -2.75 -2.11 -21.69
N PHE A 256 -2.25 -3.35 -21.65
CA PHE A 256 -1.55 -3.93 -20.50
C PHE A 256 -0.09 -4.21 -20.86
N VAL A 257 0.86 -3.54 -20.19
CA VAL A 257 2.29 -3.69 -20.45
C VAL A 257 3.01 -4.14 -19.18
N LYS A 258 3.49 -5.38 -19.16
CA LYS A 258 4.26 -5.96 -18.05
C LYS A 258 5.76 -5.76 -18.21
N LYS A 259 6.44 -5.46 -17.10
CA LYS A 259 7.89 -5.31 -16.95
C LYS A 259 8.38 -6.17 -15.77
N THR A 260 9.65 -6.55 -15.79
CA THR A 260 10.36 -7.07 -14.61
C THR A 260 10.94 -5.88 -13.87
N GLY A 261 10.63 -5.71 -12.59
CA GLY A 261 11.17 -4.63 -11.75
C GLY A 261 12.65 -4.83 -11.38
N LEU A 262 13.17 -3.85 -10.65
CA LEU A 262 14.38 -3.96 -9.85
C LEU A 262 14.01 -4.50 -8.45
N GLY A 263 15.01 -4.76 -7.60
CA GLY A 263 14.78 -5.33 -6.27
C GLY A 263 14.51 -6.84 -6.27
N LEU A 264 14.08 -7.40 -5.14
CA LEU A 264 13.80 -8.83 -4.96
C LEU A 264 12.55 -9.12 -4.10
N GLY A 265 11.65 -9.96 -4.62
CA GLY A 265 10.50 -10.50 -3.89
C GLY A 265 9.18 -9.79 -4.18
N VAL A 266 8.44 -9.43 -3.12
CA VAL A 266 7.15 -8.73 -3.20
C VAL A 266 7.38 -7.22 -3.14
N ILE A 267 6.63 -6.45 -3.94
CA ILE A 267 6.48 -5.00 -3.76
C ILE A 267 5.37 -4.78 -2.73
N ASN A 268 5.68 -4.06 -1.64
CA ASN A 268 4.73 -3.76 -0.57
C ASN A 268 4.13 -2.36 -0.71
N GLY A 269 4.92 -1.39 -1.17
CA GLY A 269 4.48 -0.02 -1.45
C GLY A 269 4.89 0.44 -2.85
N ILE A 270 4.05 1.30 -3.46
CA ILE A 270 4.24 1.82 -4.81
C ILE A 270 3.66 3.24 -4.94
N ALA A 271 4.46 4.19 -5.41
CA ALA A 271 4.06 5.59 -5.59
C ALA A 271 4.65 6.18 -6.87
N VAL A 272 4.04 7.25 -7.41
CA VAL A 272 4.46 7.83 -8.70
C VAL A 272 4.44 9.37 -8.68
N ASP A 273 5.51 9.98 -9.18
CA ASP A 273 5.50 11.35 -9.69
C ASP A 273 5.11 11.31 -11.17
N SER A 274 3.85 11.65 -11.45
CA SER A 274 3.32 11.70 -12.81
C SER A 274 3.87 12.86 -13.65
N GLU A 275 4.39 13.93 -13.05
CA GLU A 275 4.85 15.12 -13.78
C GLU A 275 6.29 14.96 -14.26
N ASP A 276 7.20 14.55 -13.38
CA ASP A 276 8.58 14.24 -13.74
C ASP A 276 8.75 12.79 -14.26
N GLY A 277 7.71 11.97 -14.13
CA GLY A 277 7.64 10.62 -14.69
C GLY A 277 8.50 9.60 -13.94
N ILE A 278 8.50 9.67 -12.61
CA ILE A 278 9.30 8.80 -11.72
C ILE A 278 8.38 7.85 -10.96
N LEU A 279 8.60 6.54 -11.10
CA LEU A 279 7.96 5.50 -10.28
C LEU A 279 8.88 5.11 -9.12
N CYS A 280 8.31 4.92 -7.93
CA CYS A 280 9.00 4.40 -6.75
C CYS A 280 8.33 3.10 -6.28
N THR A 281 9.13 2.06 -6.00
CA THR A 281 8.70 0.82 -5.34
C THR A 281 9.62 0.46 -4.19
N ASP A 282 9.14 -0.32 -3.22
CA ASP A 282 10.02 -1.09 -2.33
C ASP A 282 10.05 -2.57 -2.74
N THR A 283 10.97 -3.34 -2.16
CA THR A 283 10.94 -4.81 -2.21
C THR A 283 11.34 -5.45 -0.89
N SER A 284 10.61 -6.50 -0.51
CA SER A 284 10.68 -7.05 0.84
C SER A 284 11.90 -7.92 1.14
N PHE A 285 12.54 -8.58 0.16
CA PHE A 285 13.60 -9.57 0.47
C PHE A 285 15.01 -9.00 0.47
N ASP A 286 15.24 -7.85 -0.16
CA ASP A 286 16.51 -7.13 -0.18
C ASP A 286 16.46 -5.77 0.55
N SER A 287 15.33 -5.43 1.20
CA SER A 287 15.16 -4.21 2.02
C SER A 287 15.61 -2.95 1.26
N ALA A 288 15.09 -2.79 0.04
CA ALA A 288 15.51 -1.77 -0.90
C ALA A 288 14.32 -0.99 -1.46
N VAL A 289 14.61 0.23 -1.93
CA VAL A 289 13.72 1.13 -2.67
C VAL A 289 14.26 1.28 -4.09
N GLN A 290 13.40 1.29 -5.09
CA GLN A 290 13.78 1.39 -6.50
C GLN A 290 13.03 2.52 -7.19
N PHE A 291 13.79 3.32 -7.94
CA PHE A 291 13.31 4.51 -8.65
C PHE A 291 13.47 4.27 -10.15
N TYR A 292 12.40 4.44 -10.93
CA TYR A 292 12.36 4.17 -12.37
C TYR A 292 11.89 5.40 -13.15
N THR A 293 12.58 5.72 -14.25
CA THR A 293 12.08 6.68 -15.24
C THR A 293 11.02 6.01 -16.10
N LEU A 294 9.77 6.48 -16.07
CA LEU A 294 8.66 5.85 -16.79
C LEU A 294 8.83 5.80 -18.32
N SER A 295 9.56 6.77 -18.90
CA SER A 295 9.68 6.91 -20.35
C SER A 295 10.50 5.81 -21.04
N ASP A 296 11.46 5.18 -20.35
CA ASP A 296 12.25 4.05 -20.86
C ASP A 296 12.30 2.83 -19.92
N PHE A 297 11.81 2.98 -18.68
CA PHE A 297 11.87 1.99 -17.60
C PHE A 297 13.31 1.61 -17.20
N THR A 298 14.25 2.55 -17.30
CA THR A 298 15.54 2.49 -16.60
C THR A 298 15.38 2.94 -15.15
N GLY A 299 16.29 2.53 -14.26
CA GLY A 299 16.18 2.87 -12.85
C GLY A 299 17.39 2.50 -12.00
N ILE A 300 17.30 2.85 -10.71
CA ILE A 300 18.29 2.55 -9.66
C ILE A 300 17.65 1.77 -8.52
N SER A 301 18.48 1.20 -7.64
CA SER A 301 18.06 0.58 -6.37
C SER A 301 18.95 1.09 -5.25
N VAL A 302 18.33 1.45 -4.12
CA VAL A 302 18.97 2.04 -2.94
C VAL A 302 18.50 1.27 -1.71
N PHE A 303 19.41 0.86 -0.84
CA PHE A 303 19.05 0.14 0.38
C PHE A 303 18.43 1.08 1.43
N LEU A 304 17.40 0.60 2.13
CA LEU A 304 16.85 1.28 3.29
C LEU A 304 17.86 1.30 4.44
N PRO A 305 17.80 2.31 5.33
CA PRO A 305 18.45 2.24 6.64
C PRO A 305 18.11 0.94 7.36
N GLY A 306 19.06 0.41 8.14
CA GLY A 306 18.90 -0.88 8.82
C GLY A 306 19.05 -2.14 7.94
N HIS A 307 19.26 -2.01 6.62
CA HIS A 307 19.51 -3.16 5.74
C HIS A 307 20.69 -4.04 6.23
N ASP A 308 20.40 -5.34 6.42
CA ASP A 308 21.39 -6.41 6.61
C ASP A 308 21.16 -7.48 5.53
N PRO A 309 22.17 -7.84 4.71
CA PRO A 309 22.02 -8.87 3.67
C PRO A 309 21.79 -10.29 4.22
N GLN A 310 21.75 -10.48 5.54
CA GLN A 310 21.33 -11.73 6.19
C GLN A 310 19.88 -11.69 6.72
N THR A 311 19.23 -10.52 6.83
CA THR A 311 17.87 -10.38 7.39
C THR A 311 17.00 -9.40 6.62
N SER A 312 15.90 -9.90 6.06
CA SER A 312 14.91 -9.12 5.29
C SER A 312 13.88 -8.36 6.16
N THR A 313 14.25 -8.05 7.42
CA THR A 313 13.37 -7.43 8.42
C THR A 313 13.21 -5.93 8.19
N ALA A 314 14.26 -5.26 7.72
CA ALA A 314 14.28 -3.81 7.44
C ALA A 314 13.57 -3.41 6.13
N SER A 315 12.49 -4.08 5.75
CA SER A 315 11.76 -3.83 4.50
C SER A 315 10.71 -2.72 4.63
N GLY A 316 10.43 -2.04 3.52
CA GLY A 316 9.31 -1.11 3.39
C GLY A 316 7.97 -1.84 3.42
N GLY A 317 6.91 -1.12 3.76
CA GLY A 317 5.54 -1.65 3.89
C GLY A 317 4.44 -0.81 3.24
N ASP A 318 4.71 0.47 2.94
CA ASP A 318 3.87 1.36 2.13
C ASP A 318 4.75 2.49 1.56
N ILE A 319 4.34 3.09 0.44
CA ILE A 319 4.99 4.27 -0.15
C ILE A 319 3.92 5.24 -0.62
N GLU A 320 4.06 6.52 -0.25
CA GLU A 320 3.28 7.62 -0.80
C GLU A 320 4.20 8.74 -1.33
N PHE A 321 3.67 9.58 -2.20
CA PHE A 321 4.43 10.65 -2.87
C PHE A 321 3.87 12.04 -2.56
N ASP A 322 4.74 12.98 -2.20
CA ASP A 322 4.41 14.39 -2.05
C ASP A 322 4.72 15.16 -3.36
N PRO A 323 3.71 15.59 -4.14
CA PRO A 323 3.92 16.31 -5.39
C PRO A 323 4.23 17.81 -5.21
N ILE A 324 4.02 18.39 -4.02
CA ILE A 324 4.33 19.80 -3.74
C ILE A 324 5.82 19.96 -3.41
N ASN A 325 6.36 19.01 -2.67
CA ASN A 325 7.75 18.98 -2.18
C ASN A 325 8.66 18.08 -3.02
N LYS A 326 8.09 17.23 -3.90
CA LYS A 326 8.79 16.28 -4.78
C LYS A 326 9.59 15.22 -4.02
N LEU A 327 8.93 14.57 -3.06
CA LEU A 327 9.51 13.59 -2.14
C LEU A 327 8.72 12.28 -2.10
N PHE A 328 9.41 11.15 -2.08
CA PHE A 328 8.83 9.82 -1.83
C PHE A 328 9.02 9.42 -0.37
N LEU A 329 7.94 9.05 0.32
CA LEU A 329 7.96 8.65 1.72
C LEU A 329 7.75 7.13 1.82
N VAL A 330 8.72 6.40 2.38
CA VAL A 330 8.72 4.94 2.49
C VAL A 330 8.57 4.53 3.95
N ALA A 331 7.47 3.87 4.30
CA ALA A 331 7.20 3.45 5.67
C ALA A 331 7.85 2.08 5.98
N GLN A 332 8.71 2.03 6.99
CA GLN A 332 9.47 0.84 7.38
C GLN A 332 9.10 0.41 8.82
N ALA A 333 8.53 -0.78 8.97
CA ALA A 333 7.96 -1.22 10.25
C ALA A 333 9.00 -1.62 11.32
N PHE A 334 10.21 -2.02 10.91
CA PHE A 334 11.27 -2.57 11.78
C PHE A 334 12.66 -2.02 11.43
N SER A 335 13.04 -0.88 12.00
CA SER A 335 14.07 -0.02 11.39
C SER A 335 15.54 -0.29 11.75
N ASP A 336 15.83 -1.16 12.72
CA ASP A 336 17.19 -1.61 13.06
C ASP A 336 17.45 -3.09 12.76
N GLY A 337 16.53 -3.72 12.01
CA GLY A 337 16.53 -5.15 11.73
C GLY A 337 16.07 -6.04 12.89
N GLN A 338 15.75 -5.48 14.07
CA GLN A 338 15.17 -6.21 15.20
C GLN A 338 13.64 -5.99 15.31
N LEU A 339 12.90 -7.06 15.56
CA LEU A 339 11.42 -7.08 15.61
C LEU A 339 10.78 -6.25 16.75
N ASN A 340 11.57 -5.54 17.57
CA ASN A 340 11.12 -4.91 18.82
C ASN A 340 11.48 -3.42 18.96
N ASN A 341 12.17 -2.81 17.98
CA ASN A 341 12.89 -1.53 18.17
C ASN A 341 12.29 -0.34 17.40
N GLY A 342 10.97 -0.36 17.20
CA GLY A 342 10.23 0.75 16.60
C GLY A 342 10.35 0.82 15.07
N SER A 343 9.79 1.89 14.55
CA SER A 343 9.48 2.07 13.13
C SER A 343 9.90 3.47 12.67
N SER A 344 10.19 3.60 11.39
CA SER A 344 10.62 4.86 10.77
C SER A 344 9.97 5.07 9.41
N ILE A 345 9.84 6.32 9.00
CA ILE A 345 9.51 6.68 7.61
C ILE A 345 10.75 7.33 7.00
N HIS A 346 11.22 6.79 5.88
CA HIS A 346 12.42 7.27 5.18
C HIS A 346 12.00 8.02 3.93
N VAL A 347 12.54 9.22 3.75
CA VAL A 347 12.07 10.13 2.72
C VAL A 347 13.18 10.42 1.71
N PHE A 348 12.85 10.28 0.43
CA PHE A 348 13.79 10.29 -0.68
C PHE A 348 13.44 11.35 -1.71
N ASP A 349 14.45 11.95 -2.35
CA ASP A 349 14.24 12.81 -3.52
C ASP A 349 13.97 11.99 -4.80
N LEU A 350 13.57 12.69 -5.88
CA LEU A 350 13.31 12.09 -7.20
C LEU A 350 14.50 11.32 -7.80
N THR A 351 15.71 11.45 -7.25
CA THR A 351 16.92 10.75 -7.68
C THR A 351 17.37 9.65 -6.71
N GLY A 352 16.56 9.34 -5.69
CA GLY A 352 16.79 8.27 -4.72
C GLY A 352 17.82 8.61 -3.62
N ASN A 353 18.16 9.88 -3.40
CA ASN A 353 18.95 10.25 -2.22
C ASN A 353 18.04 10.26 -0.99
N LEU A 354 18.50 9.67 0.12
CA LEU A 354 17.82 9.80 1.42
C LEU A 354 18.01 11.23 1.94
N VAL A 355 16.91 11.96 2.10
CA VAL A 355 16.90 13.36 2.54
C VAL A 355 16.81 13.46 4.06
N GLU A 356 15.84 12.73 4.63
CA GLU A 356 15.37 12.85 6.01
C GLU A 356 14.84 11.49 6.50
N SER A 357 14.70 11.29 7.81
CA SER A 357 14.22 10.04 8.40
C SER A 357 13.46 10.31 9.70
N ILE A 358 12.23 9.82 9.74
CA ILE A 358 11.24 10.11 10.78
C ILE A 358 11.23 8.94 11.77
N ASP A 359 12.18 8.94 12.70
CA ASP A 359 12.34 7.88 13.68
C ASP A 359 11.39 8.03 14.88
N GLY A 360 11.24 6.95 15.65
CA GLY A 360 10.48 6.94 16.92
C GLY A 360 8.98 6.73 16.77
N LEU A 361 8.53 6.26 15.60
CA LEU A 361 7.18 5.76 15.37
C LEU A 361 7.06 4.31 15.88
N ASN A 362 5.82 3.82 16.03
CA ASN A 362 5.54 2.46 16.48
C ASN A 362 4.34 1.87 15.72
N PHE A 363 4.57 1.45 14.48
CA PHE A 363 3.57 0.83 13.60
C PHE A 363 4.07 -0.55 13.14
N GLN A 364 3.16 -1.51 12.94
CA GLN A 364 3.54 -2.88 12.57
C GLN A 364 2.65 -3.44 11.47
N GLY A 365 3.24 -4.21 10.55
CA GLY A 365 2.54 -4.93 9.49
C GLY A 365 2.42 -6.45 9.70
N GLY A 366 2.86 -6.97 10.87
CA GLY A 366 3.03 -8.42 11.07
C GLY A 366 1.77 -9.20 11.45
N ASP A 367 1.00 -8.69 12.43
CA ASP A 367 -0.16 -9.38 13.03
C ASP A 367 -1.49 -8.60 12.85
N ASN A 368 -1.49 -7.54 12.04
CA ASN A 368 -2.59 -6.59 11.90
C ASN A 368 -3.56 -6.94 10.76
N VAL A 369 -4.84 -6.55 10.92
CA VAL A 369 -5.88 -6.66 9.86
C VAL A 369 -5.60 -5.72 8.69
N PHE A 370 -4.83 -4.67 8.93
CA PHE A 370 -4.34 -3.72 7.94
C PHE A 370 -2.82 -3.85 7.82
N PRO A 371 -2.25 -3.73 6.60
CA PRO A 371 -0.80 -3.58 6.44
C PRO A 371 -0.34 -2.25 7.07
N VAL A 372 0.96 -1.97 6.96
CA VAL A 372 1.44 -0.58 7.12
C VAL A 372 0.68 0.31 6.16
N HIS A 373 0.25 1.48 6.60
CA HIS A 373 -0.34 2.47 5.72
C HIS A 373 0.04 3.89 6.16
N ILE A 374 0.46 4.71 5.21
CA ILE A 374 0.66 6.16 5.37
C ILE A 374 -0.26 6.96 4.45
N THR A 375 -0.71 8.13 4.92
CA THR A 375 -1.49 9.10 4.14
C THR A 375 -0.98 10.52 4.43
N LEU A 376 -1.04 11.41 3.44
CA LEU A 376 -0.27 12.67 3.42
C LEU A 376 -1.14 13.92 3.27
N ASN A 377 -0.70 15.01 3.90
CA ASN A 377 -1.10 16.38 3.61
C ASN A 377 0.15 17.19 3.18
N PRO A 378 0.49 17.13 1.87
CA PRO A 378 1.63 17.84 1.29
C PRO A 378 1.70 19.33 1.63
N SER A 379 0.55 20.01 1.67
CA SER A 379 0.47 21.46 1.87
C SER A 379 0.93 21.91 3.26
N HIS A 380 0.99 21.00 4.24
CA HIS A 380 1.44 21.26 5.61
C HIS A 380 2.70 20.46 6.01
N ARG A 381 3.25 19.63 5.10
CA ARG A 381 4.23 18.56 5.37
C ARG A 381 3.91 17.79 6.66
N ILE A 382 2.72 17.22 6.69
CA ILE A 382 2.32 16.25 7.72
C ILE A 382 1.78 15.00 7.05
N GLY A 383 1.91 13.86 7.72
CA GLY A 383 1.23 12.64 7.33
C GLY A 383 0.72 11.88 8.56
N PHE A 384 0.07 10.77 8.33
CA PHE A 384 -0.55 9.92 9.36
C PHE A 384 -0.25 8.45 9.10
N VAL A 385 0.01 7.67 10.17
CA VAL A 385 0.38 6.24 10.12
C VAL A 385 -0.34 5.42 11.20
N ASN A 386 -0.51 4.11 10.99
CA ASN A 386 -1.21 3.20 11.91
C ASN A 386 -0.44 2.90 13.21
N GLY A 387 -0.58 3.78 14.22
CA GLY A 387 0.06 3.63 15.54
C GLY A 387 -0.29 4.80 16.50
N PRO A 388 0.36 4.90 17.68
CA PRO A 388 1.36 3.98 18.22
C PRO A 388 0.73 2.73 18.86
N ASP A 389 -0.57 2.75 19.15
CA ASP A 389 -1.33 1.54 19.50
C ASP A 389 -1.70 0.80 18.21
N LEU A 390 -1.23 -0.44 18.07
CA LEU A 390 -1.12 -1.17 16.79
C LEU A 390 -2.39 -1.26 15.91
N THR A 391 -3.58 -1.06 16.48
CA THR A 391 -4.87 -1.16 15.78
C THR A 391 -5.92 -0.12 16.19
N THR A 392 -5.68 0.69 17.23
CA THR A 392 -6.71 1.54 17.87
C THR A 392 -6.32 3.02 17.90
N ALA A 393 -5.28 3.40 17.15
CA ALA A 393 -4.76 4.76 17.06
C ALA A 393 -4.20 5.04 15.66
N ILE A 394 -4.14 6.32 15.30
CA ILE A 394 -3.40 6.82 14.14
C ILE A 394 -2.47 7.93 14.63
N GLN A 395 -1.20 7.88 14.26
CA GLN A 395 -0.18 8.83 14.68
C GLN A 395 0.17 9.78 13.55
N SER A 396 0.12 11.09 13.82
CA SER A 396 0.71 12.09 12.93
C SER A 396 2.23 11.97 12.86
N PHE A 397 2.82 12.42 11.76
CA PHE A 397 4.26 12.65 11.63
C PHE A 397 4.55 13.95 10.89
N ARG A 398 5.76 14.46 11.05
CA ARG A 398 6.30 15.61 10.32
C ARG A 398 7.52 15.20 9.50
N TYR A 399 7.60 15.78 8.31
CA TYR A 399 8.74 15.80 7.42
C TYR A 399 9.00 17.25 7.01
#